data_AF-A0A2T9UMF9-F1
#
_entry.id   AF-A0A2T9UMF9-F1
#
_cell.length_a   1.000
_cell.length_b   1.000
_cell.length_c   1.000
_cell.angle_alpha   90.00
_cell.angle_beta   90.00
_cell.angle_gamma   90.00
#
_symmetry.space_group_name_H-M   'P 1'
#
loop_
_entity.id
_entity.type
_entity.pdbx_description
1 polymer ?
#
loop_
_entity_poly.entity_id
_entity_poly.type
_entity_poly.pdbx_seq_one_letter_code
_entity_poly.pdbx_strand_id
1 'polypeptide(L)'
;DQSVQEKLATVIARLDIRRAQVLVEAIIVEVQDGNGLNLGVQWANKNVGAQQFTNTGLPIFNAAQGVADYKKNGGITSANPAWDMFSAYNGMAAGFFNGDWGVLLTALASNNKNDSLATPSIVTLDNKLASFNVGQDVPVLSGSQTTSGDNVFNTVERKTVGTKLKV
;
A
#
# COMPACT_ATOMS: atom_id res chain seq x y z
N ASP A 1 46.36 -51.78 6.42
CA ASP A 1 47.11 -51.74 5.16
C ASP A 1 47.79 -50.37 5.06
N GLN A 2 49.11 -50.32 5.15
CA GLN A 2 49.90 -49.08 5.28
C GLN A 2 49.74 -48.17 4.04
N SER A 3 49.61 -48.80 2.87
CA SER A 3 49.46 -48.14 1.56
C SER A 3 48.19 -47.28 1.45
N VAL A 4 47.11 -47.68 2.14
CA VAL A 4 45.83 -46.96 2.15
C VAL A 4 45.91 -45.74 3.06
N GLN A 5 46.62 -45.85 4.19
CA GLN A 5 46.79 -44.71 5.10
C GLN A 5 47.61 -43.59 4.47
N GLU A 6 48.65 -43.92 3.71
CA GLU A 6 49.47 -42.93 3.01
C GLU A 6 48.67 -42.19 1.92
N LYS A 7 47.84 -42.92 1.16
CA LYS A 7 46.90 -42.31 0.19
C LYS A 7 45.89 -41.39 0.89
N LEU A 8 45.29 -41.82 2.00
CA LEU A 8 44.35 -40.99 2.76
C LEU A 8 45.02 -39.74 3.35
N ALA A 9 46.25 -39.85 3.87
CA ALA A 9 46.99 -38.71 4.40
C ALA A 9 47.22 -37.63 3.32
N THR A 10 47.57 -38.04 2.09
CA THR A 10 47.74 -37.08 0.98
C THR A 10 46.42 -36.45 0.53
N VAL A 11 45.30 -37.18 0.60
CA VAL A 11 43.97 -36.65 0.26
C VAL A 11 43.48 -35.68 1.34
N ILE A 12 43.66 -36.03 2.62
CA ILE A 12 43.33 -35.16 3.75
C ILE A 12 44.11 -33.86 3.68
N ALA A 13 45.43 -33.92 3.43
CA ALA A 13 46.25 -32.71 3.29
C ALA A 13 45.85 -31.81 2.11
N ARG A 14 45.20 -32.36 1.07
CA ARG A 14 44.64 -31.57 -0.05
C ARG A 14 43.27 -30.99 0.25
N LEU A 15 42.49 -31.60 1.14
CA LEU A 15 41.14 -31.15 1.53
C LEU A 15 41.17 -30.19 2.73
N ASP A 16 42.13 -30.36 3.64
CA ASP A 16 42.29 -29.54 4.85
C ASP A 16 43.06 -28.24 4.56
N ILE A 17 42.45 -27.41 3.71
CA ILE A 17 42.93 -26.06 3.38
C ILE A 17 42.01 -25.02 4.02
N ARG A 18 42.55 -23.82 4.29
CA ARG A 18 41.73 -22.70 4.77
C ARG A 18 40.70 -22.30 3.71
N ARG A 19 39.44 -22.20 4.12
CA ARG A 19 38.33 -21.71 3.27
C ARG A 19 38.35 -20.18 3.20
N ALA A 20 38.12 -19.64 2.01
CA ALA A 20 37.95 -18.20 1.82
C ALA A 20 36.63 -17.71 2.42
N GLN A 21 36.60 -16.45 2.85
CA GLN A 21 35.39 -15.73 3.21
C GLN A 21 34.98 -14.82 2.06
N VAL A 22 33.68 -14.66 1.85
CA VAL A 22 33.07 -13.81 0.84
C VAL A 22 32.13 -12.83 1.53
N LEU A 23 32.31 -11.54 1.25
CA LEU A 23 31.36 -10.48 1.60
C LEU A 23 30.39 -10.33 0.42
N VAL A 24 29.10 -10.46 0.70
CA VAL A 24 28.02 -10.29 -0.28
C VAL A 24 27.21 -9.08 0.12
N GLU A 25 27.16 -8.09 -0.75
CA GLU A 25 26.36 -6.87 -0.60
C GLU A 25 25.31 -6.84 -1.69
N ALA A 26 24.06 -6.56 -1.33
CA ALA A 26 23.02 -6.24 -2.27
C ALA A 26 22.62 -4.78 -2.09
N ILE A 27 22.23 -4.13 -3.18
CA ILE A 27 21.75 -2.76 -3.20
C ILE A 27 20.37 -2.79 -3.84
N ILE A 28 19.37 -2.35 -3.10
CA ILE A 28 17.98 -2.25 -3.52
C ILE A 28 17.66 -0.76 -3.60
N VAL A 29 17.33 -0.28 -4.79
CA VAL A 29 16.94 1.11 -5.04
C VAL A 29 15.55 1.10 -5.65
N GLU A 30 14.63 1.87 -5.10
CA GLU A 30 13.28 2.02 -5.58
C GLU A 30 12.88 3.49 -5.57
N VAL A 31 12.48 3.99 -6.75
CA VAL A 31 11.92 5.33 -6.91
C VAL A 31 10.56 5.19 -7.57
N GLN A 32 9.52 5.71 -6.93
CA GLN A 32 8.17 5.77 -7.48
C GLN A 32 7.72 7.23 -7.53
N ASP A 33 7.11 7.63 -8.63
CA ASP A 33 6.50 8.93 -8.82
C ASP A 33 5.11 8.76 -9.44
N GLY A 34 4.12 9.46 -8.91
CA GLY A 34 2.72 9.33 -9.26
C GLY A 34 2.05 10.69 -9.29
N ASN A 35 1.69 11.15 -10.48
CA ASN A 35 0.98 12.41 -10.70
C ASN A 35 -0.43 12.15 -11.20
N GLY A 36 -1.40 12.93 -10.72
CA GLY A 36 -2.80 12.84 -11.10
C GLY A 36 -3.43 14.23 -11.20
N LEU A 37 -4.25 14.43 -12.22
CA LEU A 37 -5.08 15.63 -12.37
C LEU A 37 -6.51 15.19 -12.64
N ASN A 38 -7.44 15.65 -11.80
CA ASN A 38 -8.88 15.48 -11.99
C ASN A 38 -9.53 16.85 -12.05
N LEU A 39 -10.11 17.18 -13.20
CA LEU A 39 -10.85 18.42 -13.44
C LEU A 39 -12.22 18.06 -13.98
N GLY A 40 -13.27 18.62 -13.38
CA GLY A 40 -14.65 18.37 -13.76
C GLY A 40 -15.48 19.63 -13.70
N VAL A 41 -16.33 19.82 -14.71
CA VAL A 41 -17.37 20.83 -14.70
C VAL A 41 -18.71 20.12 -14.82
N GLN A 42 -19.58 20.39 -13.85
CA GLN A 42 -20.94 19.87 -13.81
C GLN A 42 -21.90 21.04 -13.76
N TRP A 43 -23.10 20.87 -14.31
CA TRP A 43 -24.13 21.91 -14.26
C TRP A 43 -25.51 21.29 -14.12
N ALA A 44 -26.41 22.03 -13.48
CA ALA A 44 -27.78 21.61 -13.25
C ALA A 44 -28.70 22.81 -13.43
N ASN A 45 -29.80 22.60 -14.13
CA ASN A 45 -30.86 23.57 -14.33
C ASN A 45 -32.21 22.88 -14.10
N LYS A 46 -33.10 23.51 -13.34
CA LYS A 46 -34.40 22.93 -12.96
C LYS A 46 -35.32 22.66 -14.16
N ASN A 47 -35.20 23.43 -15.23
CA ASN A 47 -36.11 23.40 -16.38
C ASN A 47 -35.50 22.68 -17.60
N VAL A 48 -34.17 22.59 -17.68
CA VAL A 48 -33.46 22.05 -18.85
C VAL A 48 -32.85 20.66 -18.56
N GLY A 49 -32.48 20.37 -17.31
CA GLY A 49 -31.81 19.13 -16.92
C GLY A 49 -30.44 19.37 -16.30
N ALA A 50 -29.62 18.33 -16.18
CA ALA A 50 -28.32 18.40 -15.55
C ALA A 50 -27.28 17.53 -16.25
N GLN A 51 -26.04 17.98 -16.23
CA GLN A 51 -24.86 17.20 -16.58
C GLN A 51 -24.10 16.86 -15.31
N GLN A 52 -24.01 15.57 -15.02
CA GLN A 52 -23.38 15.03 -13.82
C GLN A 52 -22.25 14.07 -14.18
N PHE A 53 -21.16 14.13 -13.41
CA PHE A 53 -20.05 13.20 -13.46
C PHE A 53 -19.77 12.64 -12.07
N THR A 54 -19.92 11.32 -11.90
CA THR A 54 -19.75 10.66 -10.60
C THR A 54 -18.28 10.55 -10.18
N ASN A 55 -17.36 10.38 -11.13
CA ASN A 55 -15.92 10.25 -10.89
C ASN A 55 -15.23 11.53 -10.40
N THR A 56 -15.96 12.65 -10.32
CA THR A 56 -15.46 13.88 -9.69
C THR A 56 -15.38 13.76 -8.18
N GLY A 57 -16.01 12.77 -7.57
CA GLY A 57 -16.12 12.64 -6.10
C GLY A 57 -17.25 13.49 -5.49
N LEU A 58 -17.81 14.45 -6.26
CA LEU A 58 -18.95 15.26 -5.87
C LEU A 58 -19.95 15.35 -7.04
N PRO A 59 -20.83 14.36 -7.22
CA PRO A 59 -21.92 14.46 -8.19
C PRO A 59 -22.81 15.67 -7.88
N ILE A 60 -23.10 16.50 -8.88
CA ILE A 60 -23.81 17.78 -8.68
C ILE A 60 -25.20 17.62 -8.05
N PHE A 61 -25.91 16.51 -8.28
CA PHE A 61 -27.21 16.27 -7.66
C PHE A 61 -27.10 16.10 -6.14
N ASN A 62 -26.18 15.25 -5.68
CA ASN A 62 -25.93 15.04 -4.25
C ASN A 62 -25.39 16.31 -3.59
N ALA A 63 -24.50 17.03 -4.27
CA ALA A 63 -23.97 18.31 -3.79
C ALA A 63 -25.08 19.37 -3.67
N ALA A 64 -25.96 19.49 -4.65
CA ALA A 64 -27.08 20.43 -4.62
C ALA A 64 -28.07 20.11 -3.49
N GLN A 65 -28.38 18.84 -3.27
CA GLN A 65 -29.25 18.39 -2.17
C GLN A 65 -28.62 18.70 -0.81
N GLY A 66 -27.33 18.42 -0.63
CA GLY A 66 -26.62 18.73 0.60
C GLY A 66 -26.50 20.23 0.89
N VAL A 67 -26.23 21.06 -0.14
CA VAL A 67 -26.23 22.53 -0.01
C VAL A 67 -27.63 23.06 0.29
N ALA A 68 -28.68 22.50 -0.31
CA ALA A 68 -30.05 22.88 -0.01
C ALA A 68 -30.43 22.54 1.43
N ASP A 69 -30.01 21.38 1.94
CA ASP A 69 -30.25 20.97 3.32
C ASP A 69 -29.48 21.85 4.33
N TYR A 70 -28.21 22.16 4.04
CA TYR A 70 -27.41 23.10 4.81
C TYR A 70 -28.07 24.48 4.93
N LYS A 71 -28.59 25.02 3.82
CA LYS A 71 -29.28 26.32 3.80
C LYS A 71 -30.59 26.31 4.59
N LYS A 72 -31.30 25.18 4.63
CA LYS A 72 -32.57 25.04 5.37
C LYS A 72 -32.35 24.88 6.87
N ASN A 73 -31.37 24.06 7.26
CA ASN A 73 -31.19 23.62 8.64
C ASN A 73 -30.03 24.32 9.36
N GLY A 74 -29.26 25.17 8.66
CA GLY A 74 -28.07 25.86 9.20
C GLY A 74 -26.86 24.94 9.41
N GLY A 75 -26.93 23.69 8.96
CA GLY A 75 -25.92 22.66 9.15
C GLY A 75 -26.27 21.37 8.40
N ILE A 76 -25.28 20.49 8.23
CA ILE A 76 -25.47 19.12 7.71
C ILE A 76 -25.20 18.17 8.87
N THR A 77 -26.10 17.21 9.11
CA THR A 77 -25.91 16.17 10.13
C THR A 77 -25.32 14.91 9.49
N SER A 78 -24.74 14.03 10.30
CA SER A 78 -24.21 12.73 9.84
C SER A 78 -25.29 11.79 9.28
N ALA A 79 -26.58 12.07 9.49
CA ALA A 79 -27.67 11.30 8.90
C ALA A 79 -27.98 11.73 7.45
N ASN A 80 -27.46 12.86 6.99
CA ASN A 80 -27.62 13.29 5.60
C ASN A 80 -26.66 12.50 4.70
N PRO A 81 -27.14 11.84 3.63
CA PRO A 81 -26.28 11.10 2.69
C PRO A 81 -25.15 11.92 2.04
N ALA A 82 -25.28 13.26 2.00
CA ALA A 82 -24.24 14.15 1.50
C ALA A 82 -23.07 14.35 2.49
N TRP A 83 -23.22 13.96 3.76
CA TRP A 83 -22.19 14.12 4.79
C TRP A 83 -20.90 13.36 4.45
N ASP A 84 -21.01 12.06 4.14
CA ASP A 84 -19.85 11.22 3.81
C ASP A 84 -19.16 11.71 2.54
N MET A 85 -19.96 12.21 1.59
CA MET A 85 -19.47 12.73 0.33
C MET A 85 -18.65 14.03 0.53
N PHE A 86 -19.13 14.98 1.33
CA PHE A 86 -18.40 16.22 1.60
C PHE A 86 -17.20 16.01 2.53
N SER A 87 -17.29 15.10 3.49
CA SER A 87 -16.21 14.84 4.46
C SER A 87 -15.03 14.07 3.86
N ALA A 88 -15.27 13.23 2.86
CA ALA A 88 -14.21 12.46 2.19
C ALA A 88 -13.66 13.13 0.91
N TYR A 89 -14.20 14.28 0.50
CA TYR A 89 -13.77 14.94 -0.73
C TYR A 89 -12.41 15.63 -0.56
N ASN A 90 -11.53 15.42 -1.55
CA ASN A 90 -10.23 16.06 -1.64
C ASN A 90 -10.16 16.95 -2.89
N GLY A 91 -9.62 18.15 -2.72
CA GLY A 91 -9.46 19.13 -3.80
C GLY A 91 -10.36 20.35 -3.64
N MET A 92 -10.38 21.18 -4.68
CA MET A 92 -11.22 22.37 -4.75
C MET A 92 -12.59 22.02 -5.33
N ALA A 93 -13.65 22.56 -4.74
CA ALA A 93 -15.00 22.56 -5.29
C ALA A 93 -15.58 23.97 -5.23
N ALA A 94 -15.88 24.56 -6.39
CA ALA A 94 -16.44 25.91 -6.51
C ALA A 94 -17.82 25.86 -7.17
N GLY A 95 -18.84 26.30 -6.43
CA GLY A 95 -20.22 26.39 -6.90
C GLY A 95 -20.59 27.81 -7.32
N PHE A 96 -21.16 27.95 -8.52
CA PHE A 96 -21.67 29.21 -9.06
C PHE A 96 -23.16 29.07 -9.35
N PHE A 97 -23.95 30.08 -8.99
CA PHE A 97 -25.39 30.11 -9.24
C PHE A 97 -25.74 31.35 -10.05
N ASN A 98 -26.41 31.17 -11.19
CA ASN A 98 -26.96 32.26 -12.00
C ASN A 98 -28.40 31.92 -12.41
N GLY A 99 -29.37 32.55 -11.73
CA GLY A 99 -30.78 32.22 -11.88
C GLY A 99 -31.05 30.76 -11.51
N ASP A 100 -31.65 30.00 -12.45
CA ASP A 100 -31.91 28.57 -12.29
C ASP A 100 -30.72 27.67 -12.68
N TRP A 101 -29.60 28.24 -13.14
CA TRP A 101 -28.39 27.50 -13.45
C TRP A 101 -27.48 27.41 -12.21
N GLY A 102 -27.16 26.18 -11.80
CA GLY A 102 -26.07 25.89 -10.88
C GLY A 102 -24.91 25.23 -11.63
N VAL A 103 -23.70 25.70 -11.42
CA VAL A 103 -22.46 25.15 -11.99
C VAL A 103 -21.54 24.76 -10.85
N LEU A 104 -20.93 23.57 -10.93
CA LEU A 104 -19.96 23.06 -9.97
C LEU A 104 -18.66 22.73 -10.70
N LEU A 105 -17.59 23.44 -10.34
CA LEU A 105 -16.22 23.20 -10.79
C LEU A 105 -15.48 22.42 -9.71
N THR A 106 -14.97 21.24 -10.07
CA THR A 106 -14.14 20.39 -9.19
C THR A 106 -12.74 20.26 -9.76
N ALA A 107 -11.71 20.48 -8.95
CA ALA A 107 -10.32 20.36 -9.38
C ALA A 107 -9.45 19.74 -8.27
N LEU A 108 -8.66 18.72 -8.62
CA LEU A 108 -7.69 18.08 -7.75
C LEU A 108 -6.42 17.76 -8.54
N ALA A 109 -5.28 18.22 -8.04
CA ALA A 109 -3.96 17.78 -8.49
C ALA A 109 -3.32 16.99 -7.35
N SER A 110 -2.91 15.75 -7.63
CA SER A 110 -2.20 14.87 -6.69
C SER A 110 -0.78 14.63 -7.19
N ASN A 111 0.20 14.68 -6.30
CA ASN A 111 1.60 14.37 -6.58
C ASN A 111 2.15 13.54 -5.42
N ASN A 112 2.58 12.32 -5.72
CA ASN A 112 3.10 11.35 -4.77
C ASN A 112 4.49 10.93 -5.22
N LYS A 113 5.48 11.07 -4.34
CA LYS A 113 6.86 10.62 -4.59
C LYS A 113 7.34 9.72 -3.46
N ASN A 114 7.95 8.60 -3.83
CA ASN A 114 8.56 7.63 -2.92
C ASN A 114 9.98 7.31 -3.38
N ASP A 115 10.92 7.26 -2.43
CA ASP A 115 12.32 6.92 -2.67
C ASP A 115 12.81 6.01 -1.53
N SER A 116 13.33 4.84 -1.88
CA SER A 116 13.75 3.81 -0.94
C SER A 116 15.09 3.21 -1.38
N LEU A 117 16.02 3.15 -0.44
CA LEU A 117 17.35 2.59 -0.61
C LEU A 117 17.63 1.61 0.53
N ALA A 118 17.97 0.36 0.21
CA ALA A 118 18.39 -0.63 1.19
C ALA A 118 19.67 -1.36 0.74
N THR A 119 20.65 -1.45 1.62
CA THR A 119 21.96 -2.07 1.33
C THR A 119 22.28 -3.21 2.30
N PRO A 120 21.61 -4.38 2.22
CA PRO A 120 21.93 -5.52 3.08
C PRO A 120 23.28 -6.15 2.70
N SER A 121 24.08 -6.49 3.71
CA SER A 121 25.40 -7.12 3.55
C SER A 121 25.56 -8.32 4.48
N ILE A 122 26.20 -9.40 4.01
CA ILE A 122 26.50 -10.59 4.82
C ILE A 122 27.86 -11.20 4.45
N VAL A 123 28.60 -11.69 5.45
CA VAL A 123 29.87 -12.42 5.26
C VAL A 123 29.64 -13.91 5.47
N THR A 124 30.10 -14.75 4.54
CA THR A 124 30.02 -16.21 4.66
C THR A 124 31.30 -16.90 4.17
N LEU A 125 31.50 -18.16 4.55
CA LEU A 125 32.54 -19.00 3.98
C LEU A 125 32.14 -19.47 2.59
N ASP A 126 33.12 -19.66 1.71
CA ASP A 126 32.90 -20.29 0.41
C ASP A 126 32.22 -21.65 0.57
N ASN A 127 31.18 -21.93 -0.23
CA ASN A 127 30.31 -23.11 -0.13
C ASN A 127 29.53 -23.24 1.20
N LYS A 128 29.21 -22.13 1.88
CA LYS A 128 28.31 -22.13 3.04
C LYS A 128 27.18 -21.12 2.86
N LEU A 129 25.95 -21.62 2.95
CA LEU A 129 24.76 -20.77 2.95
C LEU A 129 24.72 -19.86 4.18
N ALA A 130 24.34 -18.61 3.95
CA ALA A 130 24.14 -17.61 4.98
C ALA A 130 22.85 -16.82 4.71
N SER A 131 22.19 -16.38 5.79
CA SER A 131 20.96 -15.60 5.70
C SER A 131 21.00 -14.42 6.65
N PHE A 132 20.61 -13.26 6.12
CA PHE A 132 20.44 -12.00 6.83
C PHE A 132 18.97 -11.61 6.74
N ASN A 133 18.29 -11.45 7.88
CA ASN A 133 16.88 -11.06 7.93
C ASN A 133 16.75 -9.85 8.86
N VAL A 134 16.16 -8.76 8.36
CA VAL A 134 15.84 -7.56 9.14
C VAL A 134 14.38 -7.22 8.89
N GLY A 135 13.60 -7.08 9.96
CA GLY A 135 12.18 -6.81 9.85
C GLY A 135 11.40 -7.14 11.13
N GLN A 136 10.12 -7.42 10.95
CA GLN A 136 9.18 -7.70 12.03
C GLN A 136 8.39 -8.99 11.77
N ASP A 137 7.99 -9.67 12.84
CA ASP A 137 7.16 -10.88 12.77
C ASP A 137 5.68 -10.56 12.99
N VAL A 138 4.94 -10.45 11.88
CA VAL A 138 3.51 -10.12 11.89
C VAL A 138 2.66 -11.39 12.00
N PRO A 139 1.61 -11.40 12.85
CA PRO A 139 0.67 -12.51 12.89
C PRO A 139 -0.27 -12.44 11.68
N VAL A 140 -0.47 -13.56 11.02
CA VAL A 140 -1.46 -13.73 9.96
C VAL A 140 -2.44 -14.83 10.36
N LEU A 141 -3.71 -14.63 10.07
CA LEU A 141 -4.73 -15.65 10.29
C LEU A 141 -4.54 -16.76 9.26
N SER A 142 -4.21 -17.98 9.71
CA SER A 142 -3.95 -19.13 8.82
C SER A 142 -5.12 -20.12 8.77
N GLY A 143 -6.07 -20.00 9.71
CA GLY A 143 -7.30 -20.76 9.70
C GLY A 143 -8.30 -20.24 10.72
N SER A 144 -9.57 -20.44 10.44
CA SER A 144 -10.67 -20.17 11.37
C SER A 144 -11.54 -21.41 11.42
N GLN A 145 -11.73 -21.99 12.60
CA GLN A 145 -12.66 -23.09 12.81
C GLN A 145 -13.79 -22.64 13.71
N THR A 146 -15.03 -22.75 13.22
CA THR A 146 -16.24 -22.50 14.02
C THR A 146 -16.71 -23.83 14.60
N THR A 147 -16.76 -23.94 15.93
CA THR A 147 -17.35 -25.11 16.59
C THR A 147 -18.87 -24.96 16.69
N SER A 148 -19.60 -26.07 16.84
CA SER A 148 -21.06 -26.19 16.85
C SER A 148 -21.84 -25.37 17.91
N GLY A 149 -21.17 -24.44 18.62
CA GLY A 149 -21.76 -23.52 19.60
C GLY A 149 -21.30 -22.07 19.38
N ASP A 150 -21.15 -21.65 18.13
CA ASP A 150 -20.81 -20.28 17.68
C ASP A 150 -19.47 -19.69 18.16
N ASN A 151 -18.61 -20.51 18.75
CA ASN A 151 -17.23 -20.11 19.07
C ASN A 151 -16.32 -20.25 17.84
N VAL A 152 -15.72 -19.14 17.42
CA VAL A 152 -14.77 -19.07 16.31
C VAL A 152 -13.34 -19.11 16.86
N PHE A 153 -12.62 -20.19 16.61
CA PHE A 153 -11.20 -20.32 16.94
C PHE A 153 -10.34 -19.90 15.75
N ASN A 154 -9.59 -18.84 15.95
CA ASN A 154 -8.64 -18.30 14.99
C ASN A 154 -7.25 -18.88 15.26
N THR A 155 -6.72 -19.65 14.30
CA THR A 155 -5.32 -20.09 14.31
C THR A 155 -4.47 -18.99 13.69
N VAL A 156 -3.50 -18.47 14.46
CA VAL A 156 -2.56 -17.46 14.01
C VAL A 156 -1.20 -18.07 13.71
N GLU A 157 -0.64 -17.74 12.56
CA GLU A 157 0.72 -18.08 12.15
C GLU A 157 1.57 -16.81 12.13
N ARG A 158 2.84 -16.89 12.54
CA ARG A 158 3.77 -15.74 12.47
C ARG A 158 4.54 -15.75 11.16
N LYS A 159 4.54 -14.63 10.44
CA LYS A 159 5.32 -14.45 9.21
C LYS A 159 6.29 -13.27 9.37
N THR A 160 7.57 -13.52 9.10
CA THR A 160 8.61 -12.48 9.06
C THR A 160 8.48 -11.65 7.80
N VAL A 161 8.25 -10.35 7.95
CA VAL A 161 8.22 -9.36 6.86
C VAL A 161 9.36 -8.37 7.02
N GLY A 162 10.04 -8.04 5.92
CA GLY A 162 11.20 -7.15 5.91
C GLY A 162 12.24 -7.57 4.87
N THR A 163 13.42 -6.96 4.94
CA THR A 163 14.53 -7.23 4.03
C THR A 163 15.19 -8.56 4.38
N LYS A 164 15.19 -9.50 3.44
CA LYS A 164 15.84 -10.81 3.57
C LYS A 164 16.87 -10.99 2.46
N LEU A 165 18.11 -11.29 2.85
CA LEU A 165 19.19 -11.65 1.95
C LEU A 165 19.64 -13.07 2.30
N LYS A 166 19.56 -13.99 1.34
CA LYS A 166 20.00 -15.38 1.49
C LYS A 166 20.94 -15.71 0.34
N VAL A 167 22.16 -16.13 0.68
CA VAL A 167 23.23 -16.47 -0.27
C VAL A 167 23.84 -17.81 0.07
#